data_AF-A0A9W7MAX9-F1
#
_entry.id   AF-A0A9W7MAX9-F1
#
_cell.length_a   1.000
_cell.length_b   1.000
_cell.length_c   1.000
_cell.angle_alpha   90.00
_cell.angle_beta   90.00
_cell.angle_gamma   90.00
#
_symmetry.space_group_name_H-M   'P 1'
#
loop_
_entity.id
_entity.type
_entity.pdbx_description
1 polymer ?
#
loop_
_entity_poly.entity_id
_entity_poly.type
_entity_poly.pdbx_seq_one_letter_code
_entity_poly.pdbx_strand_id
1 'polypeptide(L)'
;MAPVFSREAWRCVWYLIQNDLVHGWGLDFALRRCVTPAHEKIGVVDSEWIVHQVIPTLGNQGEPHAGVSPRDAVRIRSKIEWAIFQKRIANADLAYIAQLENAKG
;
A
#
# COMPACT_ATOMS: atom_id res chain seq x y z
N MET A 1 12.93 -0.56 -3.11
CA MET A 1 13.16 0.44 -2.04
C MET A 1 12.60 -0.14 -0.75
N ALA A 2 13.36 -0.11 0.34
CA ALA A 2 12.90 -0.58 1.65
C ALA A 2 12.59 0.64 2.52
N PRO A 3 11.33 0.90 2.91
CA PRO A 3 11.02 2.02 3.78
C PRO A 3 11.51 1.75 5.21
N VAL A 4 11.98 2.81 5.88
CA VAL A 4 12.34 2.78 7.30
C VAL A 4 11.37 3.68 8.04
N PHE A 5 10.82 3.18 9.15
CA PHE A 5 9.79 3.89 9.91
C PHE A 5 10.30 4.24 11.31
N SER A 6 9.89 5.40 11.82
CA SER A 6 9.99 5.66 13.26
C SER A 6 9.11 4.67 14.02
N ARG A 7 9.39 4.45 15.31
CA ARG A 7 8.61 3.52 16.14
C ARG A 7 7.12 3.88 16.20
N GLU A 8 6.80 5.17 16.20
CA GLU A 8 5.43 5.68 16.20
C GLU A 8 4.74 5.44 14.85
N ALA A 9 5.40 5.80 13.74
CA ALA A 9 4.86 5.61 12.41
C ALA A 9 4.65 4.12 12.09
N TRP A 10 5.59 3.26 12.52
CA TRP A 10 5.52 1.82 12.30
C TRP A 10 4.22 1.21 12.83
N ARG A 11 3.75 1.64 14.01
CA ARG A 11 2.51 1.11 14.58
C ARG A 11 1.31 1.40 13.67
N CYS A 12 1.22 2.59 13.09
CA CYS A 12 0.16 2.93 12.15
C CYS A 12 0.33 2.17 10.81
N VAL A 13 1.53 2.13 10.26
CA VAL A 13 1.81 1.42 8.99
C VAL A 13 1.53 -0.06 9.10
N TRP A 14 1.82 -0.66 10.26
CA TRP A 14 1.50 -2.06 10.53
C TRP A 14 0.01 -2.36 10.38
N TYR A 15 -0.87 -1.44 10.79
CA TYR A 15 -2.32 -1.59 10.59
C TYR A 15 -2.78 -1.28 9.16
N LEU A 16 -1.96 -0.59 8.35
CA LEU A 16 -2.22 -0.41 6.92
C LEU A 16 -1.85 -1.65 6.10
N ILE A 17 -0.83 -2.40 6.51
CA ILE A 17 -0.41 -3.64 5.85
C ILE A 17 -1.48 -4.71 6.11
N GLN A 18 -2.07 -5.22 5.04
CA GLN A 18 -3.16 -6.19 5.11
C GLN A 18 -2.65 -7.56 4.70
N ASN A 19 -2.79 -8.56 5.58
CA ASN A 19 -2.29 -9.92 5.34
C ASN A 19 -3.03 -10.65 4.22
N ASP A 20 -4.20 -10.14 3.79
CA ASP A 20 -5.01 -10.72 2.73
C ASP A 20 -4.67 -10.19 1.33
N LEU A 21 -3.83 -9.16 1.23
CA LEU A 21 -3.36 -8.62 -0.05
C LEU A 21 -1.88 -8.95 -0.25
N VAL A 22 -1.57 -9.52 -1.40
CA VAL A 22 -0.19 -9.83 -1.79
C VAL A 22 0.51 -8.62 -2.44
N HIS A 23 -0.29 -7.64 -2.86
CA HIS A 23 0.13 -6.39 -3.47
C HIS A 23 0.81 -5.42 -2.50
N GLY A 24 2.00 -4.94 -2.89
CA GLY A 24 2.73 -3.89 -2.16
C GLY A 24 2.86 -2.55 -2.90
N TRP A 25 2.47 -2.46 -4.17
CA TRP A 25 2.63 -1.20 -4.93
C TRP A 25 1.56 -0.18 -4.52
N GLY A 26 1.88 1.11 -4.42
CA GLY A 26 0.88 2.14 -4.07
C GLY A 26 0.50 2.21 -2.59
N LEU A 27 0.87 1.21 -1.77
CA LEU A 27 0.78 1.29 -0.30
C LEU A 27 1.57 2.49 0.23
N ASP A 28 2.71 2.77 -0.40
CA ASP A 28 3.60 3.90 -0.12
C ASP A 28 2.90 5.26 -0.23
N PHE A 29 1.91 5.40 -1.12
CA PHE A 29 1.09 6.62 -1.23
C PHE A 29 0.20 6.88 0.00
N ALA A 30 -0.07 5.85 0.80
CA ALA A 30 -0.87 5.98 2.01
C ALA A 30 -0.03 6.27 3.26
N LEU A 31 1.30 6.06 3.23
CA LEU A 31 2.17 6.19 4.41
C LEU A 31 2.14 7.58 5.06
N ARG A 32 1.86 8.63 4.27
CA ARG A 32 1.65 10.00 4.76
C ARG A 32 0.57 10.12 5.83
N ARG A 33 -0.37 9.17 5.91
CA ARG A 33 -1.44 9.15 6.93
C ARG A 33 -0.89 8.81 8.32
N CYS A 34 0.28 8.18 8.40
CA CYS A 34 0.88 7.74 9.66
C CYS A 34 1.83 8.76 10.29
N VAL A 35 1.99 9.94 9.68
CA VAL A 35 2.90 11.00 10.16
C VAL A 35 2.36 12.39 9.85
N THR A 36 2.52 13.33 10.79
CA THR A 36 2.16 14.74 10.63
C THR A 36 3.28 15.65 11.13
N PRO A 37 3.71 16.69 10.37
CA PRO A 37 3.39 16.94 8.96
C PRO A 37 4.20 16.02 8.03
N ALA A 38 3.54 15.40 7.04
CA ALA A 38 4.15 14.35 6.23
C ALA A 38 5.33 14.83 5.36
N HIS A 39 5.27 16.05 4.84
CA HIS A 39 6.30 16.59 3.93
C HIS A 39 7.62 16.94 4.63
N GLU A 40 7.62 17.13 5.95
CA GLU A 40 8.83 17.35 6.74
C GLU A 40 9.38 16.03 7.31
N LYS A 41 8.52 15.05 7.55
CA LYS A 41 8.86 13.80 8.25
C LYS A 41 9.13 12.62 7.34
N ILE A 42 8.81 12.72 6.04
CA ILE A 42 9.13 11.71 5.04
C ILE A 42 10.28 12.22 4.20
N GLY A 43 11.35 11.43 4.12
CA GLY A 43 12.56 11.77 3.38
C GLY A 43 13.23 10.56 2.74
N VAL A 44 14.29 10.83 1.99
CA VAL A 44 15.11 9.82 1.33
C VAL A 44 16.33 9.56 2.20
N VAL A 45 16.52 8.30 2.63
CA VAL A 45 17.67 7.88 3.44
C VAL A 45 18.89 7.59 2.57
N ASP A 46 18.65 7.09 1.36
CA ASP A 46 19.69 6.75 0.39
C ASP A 46 19.32 7.34 -0.98
N SER A 47 20.21 8.16 -1.53
CA SER A 47 20.01 8.86 -2.81
C SER A 47 20.46 8.04 -4.02
N GLU A 48 20.93 6.80 -3.83
CA GLU A 48 21.25 5.94 -4.96
C GLU A 48 19.99 5.58 -5.75
N TRP A 49 20.04 5.86 -7.05
CA TRP A 49 18.95 5.55 -7.96
C TRP A 49 18.95 4.05 -8.27
N ILE A 50 17.82 3.41 -8.03
CA ILE A 50 17.61 2.01 -8.39
C ILE A 50 16.66 1.89 -9.58
N VAL A 51 17.01 1.03 -10.54
CA VAL A 51 16.10 0.69 -11.66
C VAL A 51 15.10 -0.35 -11.19
N HIS A 52 13.81 0.01 -11.17
CA HIS A 52 12.75 -0.92 -10.82
C HIS A 52 12.35 -1.78 -12.03
N GLN A 53 12.70 -3.07 -12.03
CA GLN A 53 12.46 -3.98 -13.17
C GLN A 53 10.98 -4.39 -13.35
N VAL A 54 10.08 -4.00 -12.43
CA VAL A 54 8.63 -4.33 -12.50
C VAL A 54 8.38 -5.85 -12.60
N ILE A 55 9.27 -6.63 -11.98
CA ILE A 55 9.12 -8.08 -11.84
C ILE A 55 8.29 -8.33 -10.59
N PRO A 56 7.10 -8.94 -10.70
CA PRO A 56 6.27 -9.18 -9.53
C PRO A 56 6.92 -10.25 -8.65
N THR A 57 6.90 -10.01 -7.34
CA THR A 57 7.15 -11.05 -6.35
C THR A 57 6.10 -12.14 -6.48
N LEU A 58 6.47 -13.38 -6.13
CA LEU A 58 5.59 -14.55 -6.21
C LEU A 58 5.09 -14.86 -7.62
N GLY A 59 5.85 -14.48 -8.67
CA GLY A 59 5.48 -14.68 -10.07
C GLY A 59 5.12 -16.12 -10.47
N ASN A 60 5.53 -17.13 -9.69
CA ASN A 60 5.19 -18.54 -9.91
C ASN A 60 3.89 -18.97 -9.19
N GLN A 61 3.26 -18.09 -8.42
CA GLN A 61 2.02 -18.34 -7.66
C GLN A 61 0.80 -17.64 -8.28
N GLY A 62 0.89 -17.25 -9.55
CA GLY A 62 -0.27 -16.82 -10.31
C GLY A 62 -0.95 -18.04 -10.91
N GLU A 63 -2.26 -18.16 -10.70
CA GLU A 63 -3.05 -19.24 -11.29
C GLU A 63 -3.05 -19.08 -12.82
N PRO A 64 -2.43 -20.01 -13.58
CA PRO A 64 -2.42 -19.94 -15.03
C PRO A 64 -3.82 -20.26 -15.56
N HIS A 65 -4.31 -19.46 -16.52
CA HIS A 65 -5.55 -19.75 -17.23
C HIS A 65 -5.48 -19.19 -18.65
N ALA A 66 -6.04 -19.93 -19.62
CA ALA A 66 -6.28 -19.46 -20.99
C ALA A 66 -5.09 -18.71 -21.65
N GLY A 67 -3.89 -19.29 -21.60
CA GLY A 67 -2.69 -18.69 -22.23
C GLY A 67 -2.03 -17.56 -21.43
N VAL A 68 -2.52 -17.23 -20.25
CA VAL A 68 -1.89 -16.26 -19.33
C VAL A 68 -0.78 -16.94 -18.55
N SER A 69 0.43 -16.37 -18.58
CA SER A 69 1.55 -16.87 -17.78
C SER A 69 1.30 -16.64 -16.29
N PRO A 70 1.84 -17.47 -15.37
CA PRO A 70 1.74 -17.24 -13.93
C PRO A 70 2.17 -15.83 -13.52
N ARG A 71 3.23 -15.29 -14.13
CA ARG A 71 3.71 -13.94 -13.85
C ARG A 71 2.67 -12.88 -14.22
N ASP A 72 2.00 -13.04 -15.35
CA ASP A 72 0.96 -12.11 -15.79
C ASP A 72 -0.32 -12.24 -14.96
N ALA A 73 -0.66 -13.46 -14.51
CA ALA A 73 -1.74 -13.69 -13.57
C ALA A 73 -1.49 -12.96 -12.24
N VAL A 74 -0.25 -12.96 -11.71
CA VAL A 74 0.10 -12.16 -10.52
C VAL A 74 -0.05 -10.66 -10.78
N ARG A 75 0.37 -10.16 -11.95
CA ARG A 75 0.17 -8.74 -12.29
C ARG A 75 -1.30 -8.36 -12.32
N ILE A 76 -2.16 -9.21 -12.87
CA ILE A 76 -3.62 -9.00 -12.87
C ILE A 76 -4.14 -8.98 -11.43
N ARG A 77 -3.77 -9.96 -10.60
CA ARG A 77 -4.13 -10.00 -9.18
C ARG A 77 -3.72 -8.73 -8.46
N SER A 78 -2.48 -8.27 -8.63
CA SER A 78 -1.98 -7.04 -8.00
C SER A 78 -2.77 -5.79 -8.39
N LYS A 79 -3.26 -5.69 -9.63
CA LYS A 79 -4.13 -4.56 -10.04
C LYS A 79 -5.49 -4.61 -9.35
N ILE A 80 -6.04 -5.80 -9.16
CA ILE A 80 -7.32 -5.99 -8.45
C ILE A 80 -7.14 -5.65 -6.96
N GLU A 81 -6.09 -6.16 -6.34
CA GLU A 81 -5.74 -5.88 -4.95
C GLU A 81 -5.51 -4.38 -4.70
N TRP A 82 -4.90 -3.67 -5.66
CA TRP A 82 -4.79 -2.20 -5.62
C TRP A 82 -6.15 -1.51 -5.52
N ALA A 83 -7.10 -1.90 -6.38
CA ALA A 83 -8.44 -1.32 -6.37
C ALA A 83 -9.18 -1.61 -5.05
N ILE A 84 -9.00 -2.82 -4.50
CA ILE A 84 -9.54 -3.18 -3.17
C ILE A 84 -8.94 -2.28 -2.09
N PHE A 85 -7.62 -2.10 -2.08
CA PHE A 85 -6.94 -1.25 -1.12
C PHE A 85 -7.43 0.20 -1.20
N GLN A 86 -7.52 0.78 -2.41
CA GLN A 86 -8.05 2.14 -2.60
C GLN A 86 -9.47 2.30 -2.04
N LYS A 87 -10.35 1.33 -2.30
CA LYS A 87 -11.71 1.32 -1.76
C LYS A 87 -11.73 1.25 -0.23
N ARG A 88 -10.88 0.41 0.37
CA ARG A 88 -10.77 0.28 1.84
C ARG A 88 -10.31 1.59 2.49
N ILE A 89 -9.31 2.26 1.90
CA ILE A 89 -8.85 3.57 2.37
C ILE A 89 -9.94 4.62 2.25
N ALA A 90 -10.64 4.69 1.12
CA ALA A 90 -11.74 5.64 0.94
C ALA A 90 -12.87 5.43 1.96
N ASN A 91 -13.24 4.18 2.23
CA ASN A 91 -14.23 3.85 3.25
C ASN A 91 -13.77 4.24 4.65
N ALA A 92 -12.49 4.07 4.97
CA ALA A 92 -11.92 4.49 6.26
C ALA A 92 -11.96 6.02 6.41
N ASP A 93 -11.63 6.76 5.34
CA ASP A 93 -11.70 8.23 5.33
C ASP A 93 -13.16 8.70 5.56
N LEU A 94 -14.15 8.08 4.90
CA LEU A 94 -15.57 8.39 5.11
C LEU A 94 -16.02 8.10 6.55
N ALA A 95 -15.62 6.96 7.12
CA ALA A 95 -15.95 6.61 8.49
C ALA A 95 -15.35 7.59 9.50
N TYR A 96 -14.11 8.02 9.29
CA TYR A 96 -13.44 9.01 10.12
C TYR A 96 -14.16 10.36 10.08
N ILE A 97 -14.54 10.83 8.88
CA ILE A 97 -15.29 12.09 8.72
C ILE A 97 -16.63 12.02 9.48
N ALA A 98 -17.39 10.93 9.32
CA ALA A 98 -18.66 10.76 10.03
C ALA A 98 -18.49 10.76 11.56
N GLN A 99 -17.41 10.15 12.09
CA GLN A 99 -17.10 10.20 13.52
C GLN A 99 -16.81 11.63 13.99
N LEU A 100 -16.08 12.42 13.21
CA LEU A 100 -15.79 13.82 13.52
C LEU A 100 -17.05 14.70 13.50
N GLU A 101 -17.99 14.43 12.60
CA GLU A 101 -19.27 15.14 12.54
C GLU A 101 -20.13 14.81 13.76
N ASN A 102 -20.23 13.53 14.13
CA ASN A 102 -20.97 13.08 15.31
C ASN A 102 -20.37 13.58 16.62
N ALA A 103 -19.04 13.76 16.70
CA ALA A 103 -18.38 14.27 17.89
C ALA A 103 -18.56 15.79 18.11
N LYS A 104 -19.11 16.52 17.13
CA LYS A 104 -19.35 17.97 17.20
C LYS A 104 -20.80 18.33 17.56
N GLY A 105 -21.74 17.39 17.50
CA GLY A 105 -23.14 17.56 17.88
C GLY A 105 -23.40 17.09 19.30
#